data_AF-A0A654B3C4-F1
#
_entry.id   AF-A0A654B3C4-F1
#
_cell.length_a   1.000
_cell.length_b   1.000
_cell.length_c   1.000
_cell.angle_alpha   90.00
_cell.angle_beta   90.00
_cell.angle_gamma   90.00
#
_symmetry.space_group_name_H-M   'P 1'
#
loop_
_entity.id
_entity.type
_entity.pdbx_description
1 polymer ?
#
loop_
_entity_poly.entity_id
_entity_poly.type
_entity_poly.pdbx_seq_one_letter_code
_entity_poly.pdbx_strand_id
1 'polypeptide(L)' 'MAFGLGRLRWTPDAFWAASPREIIAAIEAHRPAEAGEPPSRLTLDALMRAHPDPVSRNDEWKGCADG' A
#
# COMPACT_ATOMS: atom_id res chain seq x y z
N MET A 1 -21.56 -4.89 -3.54
CA MET A 1 -21.68 -4.09 -4.79
C MET A 1 -20.56 -3.06 -4.98
N ALA A 2 -19.80 -2.67 -3.95
CA ALA A 2 -18.78 -1.61 -4.05
C ALA A 2 -17.51 -1.96 -4.85
N PHE A 3 -17.20 -3.24 -5.08
CA PHE A 3 -15.92 -3.65 -5.68
C PHE A 3 -15.84 -3.34 -7.19
N GLY A 4 -16.88 -3.69 -7.96
CA GLY A 4 -16.93 -3.44 -9.41
C GLY A 4 -17.04 -1.94 -9.77
N LEU A 5 -17.90 -1.20 -9.05
CA LEU A 5 -18.16 0.22 -9.35
C LEU A 5 -17.14 1.16 -8.68
N GLY A 6 -16.58 0.78 -7.53
CA GLY A 6 -15.67 1.63 -6.75
C GLY A 6 -14.19 1.36 -7.03
N ARG A 7 -13.76 0.09 -7.02
CA ARG A 7 -12.34 -0.28 -7.10
C ARG A 7 -11.88 -0.53 -8.55
N LEU A 8 -12.76 -1.07 -9.38
CA LEU A 8 -12.53 -1.28 -10.81
C LEU A 8 -12.96 -0.09 -11.70
N ARG A 9 -13.68 0.90 -11.12
CA ARG A 9 -14.24 2.06 -11.84
C ARG A 9 -15.12 1.71 -13.06
N TRP A 10 -15.69 0.51 -13.10
CA TRP A 10 -16.59 0.15 -14.19
C TRP A 10 -17.87 0.96 -14.12
N THR A 11 -18.39 1.38 -15.27
CA THR A 11 -19.74 1.90 -15.36
C THR A 11 -20.74 0.78 -15.03
N PRO A 12 -21.93 1.09 -14.49
CA PRO A 12 -22.94 0.07 -14.19
C PRO A 12 -23.28 -0.84 -15.37
N ASP A 13 -23.34 -0.28 -16.59
CA ASP A 13 -23.65 -1.03 -17.80
C ASP A 13 -22.58 -2.10 -18.11
N ALA A 14 -21.31 -1.70 -18.12
CA ALA A 14 -20.18 -2.61 -18.29
C ALA A 14 -20.12 -3.73 -17.23
N PHE A 15 -20.54 -3.44 -15.99
CA PHE A 15 -20.59 -4.46 -14.94
C PHE A 15 -21.68 -5.51 -15.21
N TRP A 16 -22.85 -5.10 -15.70
CA TRP A 16 -23.94 -6.02 -16.02
C TRP A 16 -23.72 -6.79 -17.32
N ALA A 17 -22.95 -6.24 -18.26
CA ALA A 17 -22.57 -6.91 -19.49
C ALA A 17 -21.44 -7.96 -19.29
N ALA A 18 -20.67 -7.85 -18.21
CA ALA A 18 -19.54 -8.74 -17.95
C ALA A 18 -19.99 -10.15 -17.55
N SER A 19 -19.26 -11.16 -18.03
CA SER A 19 -19.45 -12.54 -17.63
C SER A 19 -18.89 -12.79 -16.21
N PRO A 20 -19.41 -13.81 -15.48
CA PRO A 20 -18.86 -14.18 -14.17
C PRO A 20 -17.34 -14.45 -14.18
N ARG A 21 -16.81 -15.00 -15.28
CA ARG A 21 -15.37 -15.27 -15.43
C ARG A 21 -14.54 -13.99 -15.50
N GLU A 22 -15.03 -12.97 -16.20
CA GLU A 22 -14.36 -11.67 -16.31
C GLU A 22 -14.38 -10.92 -14.98
N ILE A 23 -15.47 -11.03 -14.22
CA ILE A 23 -15.57 -10.46 -12.87
C ILE A 23 -14.53 -11.12 -11.94
N ILE A 24 -14.36 -12.44 -11.99
CA ILE A 24 -13.36 -13.16 -11.19
C ILE A 24 -11.94 -12.72 -11.58
N ALA A 25 -11.63 -12.64 -12.87
CA ALA A 25 -10.31 -12.19 -13.34
C ALA A 25 -10.00 -10.75 -12.90
N ALA A 26 -10.99 -9.87 -12.96
CA ALA A 26 -10.88 -8.49 -12.51
C ALA A 26 -10.64 -8.38 -10.99
N ILE A 27 -11.25 -9.25 -10.19
CA ILE A 27 -11.03 -9.36 -8.74
C ILE A 27 -9.61 -9.83 -8.44
N GLU A 28 -9.14 -10.88 -9.09
CA GLU A 28 -7.78 -11.41 -8.92
C GLU A 28 -6.71 -10.37 -9.29
N ALA A 29 -6.91 -9.61 -10.37
CA ALA A 29 -6.00 -8.54 -10.77
C ALA A 29 -5.90 -7.38 -9.75
N HIS A 30 -6.95 -7.15 -8.96
CA HIS A 30 -7.00 -6.10 -7.93
C HIS A 30 -6.72 -6.62 -6.52
N ARG A 31 -6.59 -7.94 -6.35
CA ARG A 31 -6.10 -8.52 -5.11
C ARG A 31 -4.63 -8.08 -5.00
N PRO A 32 -4.22 -7.40 -3.91
CA PRO A 32 -2.80 -7.20 -3.69
C PRO A 32 -2.13 -8.57 -3.77
N ALA A 33 -1.02 -8.68 -4.50
CA ALA A 33 -0.19 -9.87 -4.46
C ALA A 33 -0.06 -10.28 -2.99
N GLU A 34 -0.25 -11.57 -2.68
CA GLU A 34 -0.15 -12.08 -1.30
C GLU A 34 1.04 -11.37 -0.66
N ALA A 35 0.73 -10.44 0.24
CA ALA A 35 1.77 -9.69 0.91
C ALA A 35 2.51 -10.75 1.68
N GLY A 36 3.71 -11.10 1.20
CA GLY A 36 4.55 -12.08 1.87
C GLY A 36 4.62 -11.72 3.35
N GLU A 37 4.78 -12.74 4.20
CA GLU A 37 4.81 -12.57 5.65
C GLU A 37 5.60 -11.31 6.03
N PRO A 38 5.00 -10.36 6.77
CA PRO A 38 5.70 -9.13 7.14
C PRO A 38 7.04 -9.47 7.81
N PRO A 39 8.10 -8.67 7.57
CA PRO A 39 9.40 -8.95 8.14
C PRO A 39 9.31 -9.00 9.66
N SER A 40 9.99 -9.99 10.25
CA SER A 40 10.09 -10.09 11.71
C SER A 40 10.71 -8.82 12.29
N ARG A 41 10.45 -8.55 13.57
CA ARG A 41 11.05 -7.41 14.26
C ARG A 41 12.58 -7.41 14.16
N LEU A 42 13.20 -8.59 14.25
CA LEU A 42 14.65 -8.76 14.11
C LEU A 42 15.16 -8.39 12.72
N THR A 43 14.42 -8.77 11.68
CA THR A 43 14.73 -8.42 10.28
C THR A 43 14.66 -6.92 10.07
N LEU A 44 13.63 -6.27 10.62
CA LEU A 44 13.50 -4.81 10.56
C LEU A 44 14.66 -4.12 11.30
N ASP A 45 15.01 -4.55 12.51
CA ASP A 45 16.11 -3.96 13.28
C ASP A 45 17.48 -4.18 12.61
N ALA A 46 17.66 -5.25 11.84
CA ALA A 46 18.85 -5.45 11.01
C ALA A 46 18.90 -4.48 9.82
N LEU A 47 17.78 -4.28 9.14
CA LEU A 47 17.67 -3.34 8.02
C LEU A 47 17.91 -1.89 8.47
N MET A 48 17.35 -1.47 9.61
CA MET A 48 17.57 -0.13 10.16
C MET A 48 19.05 0.13 10.50
N ARG A 49 19.78 -0.90 10.97
CA ARG A 49 21.22 -0.79 11.23
C ARG A 49 22.05 -0.76 9.94
N ALA A 50 21.63 -1.51 8.92
CA ALA A 50 22.32 -1.55 7.63
C ALA A 50 22.10 -0.28 6.80
N HIS A 51 20.94 0.36 6.95
CA HIS A 51 20.54 1.56 6.22
C HIS A 51 20.08 2.65 7.19
N PRO A 52 21.02 3.32 7.89
CA PRO A 52 20.67 4.43 8.76
C PRO A 52 20.17 5.60 7.91
N ASP A 53 19.02 6.17 8.30
CA ASP A 53 18.50 7.36 7.63
C ASP A 53 19.45 8.54 7.84
N PRO A 54 19.71 9.37 6.81
CA PRO A 54 20.47 10.58 6.97
C PRO A 54 19.71 11.52 7.91
N VAL A 55 20.43 12.17 8.83
CA VAL A 55 19.88 13.22 9.69
C VAL A 55 19.23 14.24 8.77
N SER A 56 17.90 14.31 8.81
CA SER A 56 17.16 15.29 8.05
C SER A 56 17.46 16.64 8.67
N ARG A 57 17.87 17.62 7.85
CA ARG A 57 18.16 19.02 8.25
C ARG A 57 17.01 19.72 9.02
N ASN A 58 15.85 19.08 9.18
CA ASN A 58 14.74 19.57 10.00
C ASN A 58 14.93 19.42 11.52
N ASP A 59 15.93 18.66 12.01
CA ASP A 59 16.30 18.66 13.44
C ASP A 59 16.95 19.99 13.89
N GLU A 60 17.29 20.90 12.96
CA GLU A 60 17.91 22.20 13.24
C GLU A 60 16.99 23.16 14.03
N TRP A 61 15.66 22.96 13.97
CA TRP A 61 14.68 23.87 14.61
C TRP A 61 14.43 23.60 16.10
N LYS A 62 15.00 22.53 16.68
CA LYS A 62 14.87 22.21 18.12
C LYS A 62 15.73 23.07 19.05
N GLY A 63 16.66 23.89 18.52
CA GLY A 63 17.60 24.69 19.31
C GLY A 63 17.17 26.12 19.67
N CYS A 64 16.01 26.60 19.22
CA CYS A 64 15.60 28.00 19.44
C CYS A 64 14.45 28.19 20.45
N ALA A 65 13.97 27.11 21.08
CA ALA A 65 12.85 27.17 22.04
C ALA A 65 13.29 27.33 23.52
N ASP A 66 14.59 27.23 23.81
CA ASP A 66 15.15 27.35 25.15
C ASP A 66 16.05 28.60 25.22
N GLY A 67 15.44 29.78 25.32
CA GLY A 67 16.12 31.08 25.50
C GLY A 67 15.35 31.98 26.44
#